data_AF-A0A838DZ68-F1
#
_entry.id   AF-A0A838DZ68-F1
#
_cell.length_a   1.000
_cell.length_b   1.000
_cell.length_c   1.000
_cell.angle_alpha   90.00
_cell.angle_beta   90.00
_cell.angle_gamma   90.00
#
_symmetry.space_group_name_H-M   'P 1'
#
loop_
_entity.id
_entity.type
_entity.pdbx_description
1 polymer ?
#
loop_
_entity_poly.entity_id
_entity_poly.type
_entity_poly.pdbx_seq_one_letter_code
_entity_poly.pdbx_strand_id
1 'polypeptide(L)'
;MYNKGHIHFIGIGGIGMSGIAKILKNEGYTISGCDKALEQKNIKELIEFGCAIYEGNNTHECHDASIQTLVYSSAIDDDNEEIKGFQARGVPTIPRALMLAEIMRTKYSIAISGAHGKTTTTSLLSHILIDALFDPTVIIGGHLKNIGSNARRGAGKFLVAEADESDRSFLKLNPTLAVVTNIDLEHLETYRDIDDIKAAFTQFLSNVPFYGKAIVCLEDPHIRSLMPA
;
A
#
# COMPACT_ATOMS: atom_id res chain seq x y z
N MET A 1 -1.16 -26.51 12.62
CA MET A 1 -1.24 -25.18 11.99
C MET A 1 0.17 -24.64 11.93
N TYR A 2 0.70 -24.37 10.74
CA TYR A 2 1.96 -23.61 10.65
C TYR A 2 1.69 -22.22 11.24
N ASN A 3 2.44 -21.84 12.27
CA ASN A 3 2.39 -20.49 12.79
C ASN A 3 2.87 -19.56 11.67
N LYS A 4 2.01 -18.67 11.18
CA LYS A 4 2.45 -17.66 10.22
C LYS A 4 3.43 -16.72 10.92
N GLY A 5 4.37 -16.16 10.16
CA GLY A 5 5.48 -15.41 10.72
C GLY A 5 5.08 -14.15 11.50
N HIS A 6 6.05 -13.55 12.18
CA HIS A 6 5.87 -12.30 12.91
C HIS A 6 6.43 -11.13 12.10
N ILE A 7 5.56 -10.17 11.77
CA ILE A 7 5.90 -8.97 11.01
C ILE A 7 5.82 -7.76 11.93
N HIS A 8 6.91 -7.01 12.04
CA HIS A 8 7.00 -5.77 12.82
C HIS A 8 6.94 -4.55 11.90
N PHE A 9 6.22 -3.51 12.29
CA PHE A 9 6.03 -2.28 11.52
C PHE A 9 6.64 -1.06 12.23
N ILE A 10 7.48 -0.29 11.54
CA ILE A 10 7.92 1.04 12.00
C ILE A 10 6.98 2.12 11.46
N GLY A 11 6.38 2.91 12.35
CA GLY A 11 5.37 3.90 11.98
C GLY A 11 4.04 3.25 11.60
N ILE A 12 3.59 2.28 12.39
CA ILE A 12 2.41 1.46 12.09
C ILE A 12 1.10 2.27 12.04
N GLY A 13 1.03 3.43 12.70
CA GLY A 13 -0.14 4.30 12.76
C GLY A 13 -0.44 5.04 11.45
N GLY A 14 0.54 5.16 10.55
CA GLY A 14 0.38 5.79 9.24
C GLY A 14 -0.75 5.15 8.43
N ILE A 15 -1.45 5.96 7.63
CA ILE A 15 -2.63 5.49 6.87
C ILE A 15 -2.26 4.33 5.93
N GLY A 16 -1.14 4.41 5.20
CA GLY A 16 -0.71 3.29 4.35
C GLY A 16 -0.22 2.05 5.11
N MET A 17 0.28 2.22 6.34
CA MET A 17 0.89 1.14 7.14
C MET A 17 -0.17 0.35 7.90
N SER A 18 -1.07 1.04 8.59
CA SER A 18 -2.13 0.43 9.38
C SER A 18 -3.09 -0.42 8.54
N GLY A 19 -3.34 -0.02 7.28
CA GLY A 19 -4.14 -0.80 6.34
C GLY A 19 -3.50 -2.15 5.98
N ILE A 20 -2.21 -2.14 5.68
CA ILE A 20 -1.41 -3.34 5.39
C ILE A 20 -1.37 -4.26 6.62
N ALA A 21 -1.08 -3.69 7.80
CA ALA A 21 -1.05 -4.42 9.06
C ALA A 21 -2.37 -5.15 9.35
N LYS A 22 -3.53 -4.48 9.17
CA LYS A 22 -4.86 -5.10 9.31
C LYS A 22 -5.09 -6.28 8.37
N ILE A 23 -4.61 -6.18 7.13
CA ILE A 23 -4.75 -7.27 6.15
C ILE A 23 -3.91 -8.47 6.57
N LEU A 24 -2.64 -8.26 6.90
CA LEU A 24 -1.74 -9.34 7.30
C LEU A 24 -2.17 -10.00 8.61
N LYS A 25 -2.67 -9.21 9.59
CA LYS A 25 -3.26 -9.77 10.82
C LYS A 25 -4.44 -10.69 10.51
N ASN A 26 -5.34 -10.26 9.63
CA ASN A 26 -6.48 -11.06 9.17
C ASN A 26 -6.07 -12.33 8.44
N GLU A 27 -4.93 -12.31 7.74
CA GLU A 27 -4.37 -13.50 7.10
C GLU A 27 -3.73 -14.46 8.11
N GLY A 28 -3.59 -14.06 9.37
CA GLY A 28 -3.10 -14.90 10.47
C GLY A 28 -1.65 -14.65 10.85
N TYR A 29 -0.99 -13.63 10.30
CA TYR A 29 0.35 -13.23 10.77
C TYR A 29 0.28 -12.62 12.17
N THR A 30 1.35 -12.83 12.95
CA THR A 30 1.55 -12.04 14.17
C THR A 30 2.02 -10.66 13.76
N ILE A 31 1.31 -9.61 14.20
CA ILE A 31 1.65 -8.22 13.88
C ILE A 31 2.03 -7.50 15.15
N SER A 32 3.20 -6.89 15.11
CA SER A 32 3.61 -5.86 16.06
C SER A 32 4.03 -4.59 15.33
N GLY A 33 4.19 -3.49 16.06
CA GLY A 33 4.77 -2.29 15.49
C GLY A 33 5.05 -1.23 16.53
N CYS A 34 5.69 -0.17 16.07
CA CYS A 34 6.08 0.96 16.88
C CYS A 34 5.60 2.26 16.22
N ASP A 35 5.27 3.26 17.03
CA ASP A 35 4.89 4.59 16.55
C ASP A 35 5.16 5.65 17.63
N LYS A 36 5.33 6.91 17.21
CA LYS A 36 5.64 8.02 18.13
C LYS A 36 4.44 8.48 18.96
N ALA A 37 3.23 8.27 18.45
CA ALA A 37 2.01 8.86 19.00
C ALA A 37 0.89 7.81 19.06
N LEU A 38 0.72 7.14 20.21
CA LEU A 38 -0.22 6.03 20.38
C LEU A 38 -1.70 6.46 20.42
N GLU A 39 -1.98 7.75 20.58
CA GLU A 39 -3.34 8.29 20.66
C GLU A 39 -4.09 8.29 19.33
N GLN A 40 -3.38 8.05 18.22
CA GLN A 40 -3.92 7.99 16.86
C GLN A 40 -5.04 6.94 16.73
N LYS A 41 -6.10 7.29 16.00
CA LYS A 41 -7.26 6.40 15.78
C LYS A 41 -6.84 5.04 15.18
N ASN A 42 -5.96 5.05 14.18
CA ASN A 42 -5.52 3.82 13.51
C ASN A 42 -4.80 2.86 14.46
N ILE A 43 -4.02 3.39 15.41
CA ILE A 43 -3.31 2.58 16.42
C ILE A 43 -4.31 1.92 17.37
N LYS A 44 -5.27 2.69 17.87
CA LYS A 44 -6.34 2.15 18.74
C LYS A 44 -7.09 1.01 18.04
N GLU A 45 -7.49 1.22 16.78
CA GLU A 45 -8.13 0.18 15.97
C GLU A 45 -7.25 -1.08 15.83
N LEU A 46 -5.94 -0.93 15.62
CA LEU A 46 -5.01 -2.08 15.51
C LEU A 46 -4.83 -2.83 16.84
N ILE A 47 -4.78 -2.12 17.97
CA ILE A 47 -4.71 -2.71 19.31
C ILE A 47 -5.99 -3.51 19.58
N GLU A 48 -7.17 -2.94 19.30
CA GLU A 48 -8.45 -3.66 19.37
C GLU A 48 -8.47 -4.89 18.43
N PHE A 49 -7.75 -4.80 17.31
CA PHE A 49 -7.54 -5.92 16.37
C PHE A 49 -6.51 -6.96 16.84
N GLY A 50 -5.93 -6.78 18.03
CA GLY A 50 -4.98 -7.71 18.64
C GLY A 50 -3.54 -7.58 18.12
N CYS A 51 -3.15 -6.42 17.59
CA CYS A 51 -1.75 -6.12 17.27
C CYS A 51 -1.03 -5.59 18.52
N ALA A 52 0.24 -5.98 18.71
CA ALA A 52 1.07 -5.42 19.77
C ALA A 52 1.72 -4.11 19.29
N ILE A 53 1.41 -2.98 19.91
CA ILE A 53 1.94 -1.67 19.49
C ILE A 53 2.66 -1.00 20.65
N TYR A 54 3.84 -0.46 20.36
CA TYR A 54 4.75 0.15 21.33
C TYR A 54 4.99 1.62 21.01
N GLU A 55 5.18 2.44 22.05
CA GLU A 55 5.47 3.86 21.91
C GLU A 55 6.97 4.09 21.68
N GLY A 56 7.30 4.99 20.75
CA GLY A 56 8.68 5.29 20.37
C GLY A 56 9.20 4.33 19.30
N ASN A 57 10.45 4.55 18.87
CA ASN A 57 11.13 3.70 17.89
C ASN A 57 12.36 3.07 18.56
N ASN A 58 12.82 1.92 18.04
CA ASN A 58 14.00 1.20 18.53
C ASN A 58 13.93 0.86 20.05
N THR A 59 12.75 0.46 20.53
CA THR A 59 12.56 0.03 21.92
C THR A 59 13.04 -1.41 22.14
N HIS A 60 13.02 -1.90 23.37
CA HIS A 60 13.36 -3.31 23.65
C HIS A 60 12.50 -4.26 22.80
N GLU A 61 11.22 -3.95 22.64
CA GLU A 61 10.25 -4.79 21.93
C GLU A 61 10.54 -4.89 20.43
N CYS A 62 11.19 -3.88 19.84
CA CYS A 62 11.72 -3.95 18.47
C CYS A 62 12.82 -5.03 18.31
N HIS A 63 13.42 -5.48 19.41
CA HIS A 63 14.45 -6.51 19.42
C HIS A 63 13.94 -7.92 19.74
N ASP A 64 12.61 -8.13 19.76
CA ASP A 64 12.02 -9.47 19.91
C ASP A 64 12.57 -10.43 18.84
N ALA A 65 13.11 -11.57 19.30
CA ALA A 65 13.72 -12.58 18.45
C ALA A 65 12.72 -13.36 17.58
N SER A 66 11.42 -13.27 17.89
CA SER A 66 10.37 -13.87 17.09
C SER A 66 10.08 -13.10 15.80
N ILE A 67 10.50 -11.84 15.70
CA ILE A 67 10.27 -11.00 14.51
C ILE A 67 11.06 -11.55 13.32
N GLN A 68 10.34 -11.85 12.23
CA GLN A 68 10.89 -12.46 11.03
C GLN A 68 10.92 -11.51 9.83
N THR A 69 10.18 -10.40 9.88
CA THR A 69 10.17 -9.39 8.82
C THR A 69 9.92 -8.02 9.45
N LEU A 70 10.66 -7.02 9.00
CA LEU A 70 10.41 -5.61 9.31
C LEU A 70 9.74 -4.93 8.11
N VAL A 71 8.71 -4.13 8.36
CA VAL A 71 8.08 -3.25 7.36
C VAL A 71 8.21 -1.80 7.80
N TYR A 72 8.63 -0.93 6.90
CA TYR A 72 8.83 0.49 7.21
C TYR A 72 8.26 1.40 6.13
N SER A 73 7.86 2.61 6.52
CA SER A 73 7.31 3.61 5.60
C SER A 73 8.42 4.40 4.89
N SER A 74 8.07 5.12 3.82
CA SER A 74 8.99 6.01 3.11
C SER A 74 9.45 7.22 3.94
N ALA A 75 8.80 7.51 5.07
CA ALA A 75 9.21 8.56 6.00
C ALA A 75 10.35 8.14 6.93
N ILE A 76 10.82 6.90 6.85
CA ILE A 76 11.94 6.39 7.63
C ILE A 76 13.16 6.26 6.70
N ASP A 77 14.24 6.96 7.04
CA ASP A 77 15.50 6.85 6.31
C ASP A 77 16.06 5.43 6.37
N ASP A 78 16.64 4.96 5.27
CA ASP A 78 17.32 3.64 5.23
C ASP A 78 18.51 3.58 6.22
N ASP A 79 19.05 4.74 6.61
CA ASP A 79 20.11 4.87 7.62
C ASP A 79 19.63 4.73 9.06
N ASN A 80 18.33 4.49 9.28
CA ASN A 80 17.73 4.33 10.60
C ASN A 80 18.37 3.16 11.38
N GLU A 81 18.74 3.42 12.64
CA GLU A 81 19.43 2.44 13.50
C GLU A 81 18.60 1.18 13.75
N GLU A 82 17.27 1.30 13.79
CA GLU A 82 16.37 0.16 13.96
C GLU A 82 16.43 -0.76 12.74
N ILE A 83 16.34 -0.19 11.53
CA ILE A 83 16.48 -0.93 10.27
C ILE A 83 17.84 -1.66 10.23
N LYS A 84 18.93 -0.96 10.55
CA LYS A 84 20.28 -1.54 10.62
C LYS A 84 20.35 -2.68 11.65
N GLY A 85 19.70 -2.52 12.80
CA GLY A 85 19.62 -3.55 13.83
C GLY A 85 18.88 -4.82 13.39
N PHE A 86 17.83 -4.69 12.58
CA PHE A 86 17.16 -5.83 11.95
C PHE A 86 18.04 -6.50 10.88
N GLN A 87 18.69 -5.72 10.02
CA GLN A 87 19.58 -6.24 8.99
C GLN A 87 20.77 -6.99 9.57
N ALA A 88 21.37 -6.49 10.66
CA ALA A 88 22.49 -7.15 11.35
C ALA A 88 22.08 -8.52 11.94
N ARG A 89 20.80 -8.72 12.24
CA ARG A 89 20.23 -10.00 12.68
C ARG A 89 19.84 -10.93 11.53
N GLY A 90 20.01 -10.50 10.28
CA GLY A 90 19.55 -11.24 9.10
C GLY A 90 18.03 -11.20 8.89
N VAL A 91 17.33 -10.27 9.54
CA VAL A 91 15.88 -10.11 9.36
C VAL A 91 15.61 -9.24 8.12
N PRO A 92 14.82 -9.71 7.15
CA PRO A 92 14.49 -8.93 5.96
C PRO A 92 13.72 -7.64 6.32
N THR A 93 14.18 -6.52 5.77
CA THR A 93 13.57 -5.20 5.91
C THR A 93 12.90 -4.80 4.61
N ILE A 94 11.58 -4.61 4.62
CA ILE A 94 10.76 -4.43 3.42
C ILE A 94 10.07 -3.06 3.46
N PRO A 95 10.30 -2.18 2.47
CA PRO A 95 9.52 -0.96 2.30
C PRO A 95 8.02 -1.23 2.18
N ARG A 96 7.18 -0.36 2.74
CA ARG A 96 5.71 -0.40 2.68
C ARG A 96 5.18 -0.76 1.30
N ALA A 97 5.70 -0.11 0.25
CA ALA A 97 5.22 -0.31 -1.11
C ALA A 97 5.53 -1.70 -1.67
N LEU A 98 6.65 -2.31 -1.27
CA LEU A 98 6.95 -3.70 -1.63
C LEU A 98 6.04 -4.67 -0.88
N MET A 99 5.76 -4.41 0.40
CA MET A 99 4.79 -5.22 1.14
C MET A 99 3.39 -5.13 0.52
N LEU A 100 2.95 -3.94 0.12
CA LEU A 100 1.70 -3.75 -0.62
C LEU A 100 1.72 -4.52 -1.95
N ALA A 101 2.81 -4.43 -2.72
CA ALA A 101 2.96 -5.17 -3.97
C ALA A 101 2.81 -6.69 -3.76
N GLU A 102 3.41 -7.25 -2.71
CA GLU A 102 3.29 -8.67 -2.39
C GLU A 102 1.86 -9.07 -2.03
N ILE A 103 1.14 -8.25 -1.24
CA ILE A 103 -0.28 -8.49 -0.95
C ILE A 103 -1.09 -8.47 -2.25
N MET A 104 -0.83 -7.51 -3.14
CA MET A 104 -1.53 -7.41 -4.42
C MET A 104 -1.34 -8.62 -5.33
N ARG A 105 -0.20 -9.34 -5.23
CA ARG A 105 0.07 -10.55 -6.01
C ARG A 105 -0.79 -11.74 -5.59
N THR A 106 -1.36 -11.73 -4.39
CA THR A 106 -2.16 -12.85 -3.87
C THR A 106 -3.60 -12.88 -4.41
N LYS A 107 -4.04 -11.82 -5.08
CA LYS A 107 -5.42 -11.61 -5.53
C LYS A 107 -5.47 -11.03 -6.94
N TYR A 108 -6.65 -11.04 -7.55
CA TYR A 108 -6.89 -10.32 -8.79
C TYR A 108 -6.95 -8.82 -8.50
N SER A 109 -5.79 -8.16 -8.63
CA SER A 109 -5.57 -6.81 -8.14
C SER A 109 -5.90 -5.73 -9.18
N ILE A 110 -6.54 -4.67 -8.70
CA ILE A 110 -6.93 -3.48 -9.46
C ILE A 110 -6.25 -2.29 -8.80
N ALA A 111 -5.30 -1.66 -9.49
CA ALA A 111 -4.63 -0.45 -9.04
C ALA A 111 -5.26 0.79 -9.68
N ILE A 112 -5.62 1.78 -8.87
CA ILE A 112 -6.13 3.07 -9.34
C ILE A 112 -5.08 4.14 -9.09
N SER A 113 -4.62 4.78 -10.16
CA SER A 113 -3.60 5.82 -10.16
C SER A 113 -4.06 7.06 -10.95
N GLY A 114 -3.24 8.11 -10.91
CA GLY A 114 -3.45 9.41 -11.53
C GLY A 114 -3.48 10.54 -10.51
N ALA A 115 -3.14 11.78 -10.88
CA ALA A 115 -3.02 12.89 -9.93
C ALA A 115 -4.31 13.09 -9.12
N HIS A 116 -5.44 13.17 -9.81
CA HIS A 116 -6.75 13.44 -9.23
C HIS A 116 -7.72 12.27 -9.36
N GLY A 117 -8.61 12.11 -8.38
CA GLY A 117 -9.74 11.17 -8.47
C GLY A 117 -9.43 9.71 -8.11
N LYS A 118 -8.23 9.40 -7.60
CA LYS A 118 -7.83 8.07 -7.09
C LYS A 118 -8.82 7.57 -6.05
N THR A 119 -9.06 8.34 -4.99
CA THR A 119 -9.91 7.95 -3.86
C THR A 119 -11.37 7.78 -4.22
N THR A 120 -11.93 8.70 -5.00
CA THR A 120 -13.32 8.61 -5.45
C THR A 120 -13.51 7.38 -6.33
N THR A 121 -12.62 7.15 -7.30
CA THR A 121 -12.69 6.00 -8.22
C THR A 121 -12.50 4.68 -7.46
N THR A 122 -11.53 4.61 -6.55
CA THR A 122 -11.29 3.44 -5.70
C THR A 122 -12.50 3.12 -4.83
N SER A 123 -13.09 4.15 -4.20
CA SER A 123 -14.28 4.00 -3.37
C SER A 123 -15.47 3.52 -4.18
N LEU A 124 -15.74 4.14 -5.34
CA LEU A 124 -16.85 3.77 -6.21
C LEU A 124 -16.74 2.32 -6.68
N LEU A 125 -15.57 1.92 -7.18
CA LEU A 125 -15.32 0.54 -7.62
C LEU A 125 -15.47 -0.45 -6.46
N SER A 126 -14.92 -0.11 -5.29
CA SER A 126 -15.06 -0.93 -4.09
C SER A 126 -16.51 -1.11 -3.69
N HIS A 127 -17.32 -0.04 -3.74
CA HIS A 127 -18.75 -0.10 -3.47
C HIS A 127 -19.49 -1.01 -4.44
N ILE A 128 -19.28 -0.83 -5.74
CA ILE A 128 -19.90 -1.68 -6.76
C ILE A 128 -19.57 -3.15 -6.52
N LEU A 129 -18.31 -3.47 -6.22
CA LEU A 129 -17.89 -4.84 -5.95
C LEU A 129 -18.46 -5.42 -4.65
N ILE A 130 -18.62 -4.60 -3.61
CA ILE A 130 -19.27 -5.00 -2.35
C ILE A 130 -20.75 -5.28 -2.58
N ASP A 131 -21.46 -4.35 -3.24
CA ASP A 131 -22.90 -4.46 -3.50
C ASP A 131 -23.21 -5.62 -4.46
N ALA A 132 -22.32 -5.90 -5.40
CA ALA A 132 -22.38 -7.06 -6.28
C ALA A 132 -21.93 -8.38 -5.60
N LEU A 133 -21.71 -8.37 -4.28
CA LEU A 133 -21.35 -9.54 -3.46
C LEU A 133 -20.03 -10.22 -3.86
N PHE A 134 -19.13 -9.50 -4.53
CA PHE A 134 -17.77 -10.00 -4.84
C PHE A 134 -16.82 -9.90 -3.65
N ASP A 135 -17.18 -9.17 -2.60
CA ASP A 135 -16.45 -9.02 -1.34
C ASP A 135 -14.94 -8.73 -1.49
N PRO A 136 -14.56 -7.58 -2.08
CA PRO A 136 -13.17 -7.23 -2.35
C PRO A 136 -12.37 -6.92 -1.08
N THR A 137 -11.07 -7.19 -1.11
CA THR A 137 -10.11 -6.49 -0.25
C THR A 137 -9.90 -5.08 -0.79
N VAL A 138 -9.84 -4.08 0.08
CA VAL A 138 -9.71 -2.67 -0.31
C VAL A 138 -8.61 -2.02 0.51
N ILE A 139 -7.72 -1.27 -0.15
CA ILE A 139 -6.63 -0.51 0.47
C ILE A 139 -6.63 0.91 -0.09
N ILE A 140 -6.78 1.91 0.76
CA ILE A 140 -6.80 3.32 0.36
C ILE A 140 -5.71 4.07 1.13
N GLY A 141 -5.00 4.99 0.46
CA GLY A 141 -4.05 5.93 1.06
C GLY A 141 -4.73 7.00 1.95
N GLY A 142 -6.06 7.02 2.00
CA GLY A 142 -6.91 7.83 2.88
C GLY A 142 -7.94 6.98 3.65
N HIS A 143 -9.05 7.59 4.09
CA HIS A 143 -10.15 6.88 4.78
C HIS A 143 -11.37 6.67 3.88
N LEU A 144 -11.93 5.44 3.83
CA LEU A 144 -13.26 5.20 3.25
C LEU A 144 -14.35 5.62 4.23
N LYS A 145 -15.13 6.64 3.87
CA LYS A 145 -16.26 7.11 4.69
C LYS A 145 -17.30 6.01 4.97
N ASN A 146 -17.56 5.13 4.00
CA ASN A 146 -18.60 4.10 4.12
C ASN A 146 -18.14 2.82 4.83
N ILE A 147 -16.83 2.64 5.03
CA ILE A 147 -16.25 1.47 5.71
C ILE A 147 -15.63 1.88 7.07
N GLY A 148 -15.57 3.18 7.36
CA GLY A 148 -15.05 3.74 8.61
C GLY A 148 -13.54 3.54 8.81
N SER A 149 -12.84 2.98 7.82
CA SER A 149 -11.43 2.60 7.89
C SER A 149 -10.72 2.82 6.54
N ASN A 150 -9.39 2.78 6.57
CA ASN A 150 -8.50 2.92 5.41
C ASN A 150 -8.24 1.59 4.66
N ALA A 151 -8.60 0.47 5.27
CA ALA A 151 -8.53 -0.84 4.63
C ALA A 151 -9.67 -1.75 5.07
N ARG A 152 -10.02 -2.67 4.19
CA ARG A 152 -10.99 -3.74 4.41
C ARG A 152 -10.43 -5.04 3.87
N ARG A 153 -10.40 -6.08 4.67
CA ARG A 153 -10.10 -7.43 4.18
C ARG A 153 -11.39 -8.09 3.71
N GLY A 154 -11.47 -8.40 2.43
CA GLY A 154 -12.55 -9.22 1.86
C GLY A 154 -12.11 -10.68 1.68
N ALA A 155 -13.06 -11.60 1.70
CA ALA A 155 -12.85 -13.02 1.38
C ALA A 155 -12.86 -13.28 -0.15
N GLY A 156 -13.33 -12.33 -0.94
CA GLY A 156 -13.39 -12.41 -2.39
C GLY A 156 -12.03 -12.39 -3.09
N LYS A 157 -12.07 -12.59 -4.41
CA LYS A 157 -10.88 -12.72 -5.26
C LYS A 157 -10.24 -11.38 -5.63
N PHE A 158 -10.99 -10.29 -5.51
CA PHE A 158 -10.53 -8.97 -5.92
C PHE A 158 -9.78 -8.26 -4.79
N LEU A 159 -8.76 -7.50 -5.18
CA LEU A 159 -8.13 -6.50 -4.34
C LEU A 159 -8.13 -5.18 -5.09
N VAL A 160 -8.65 -4.12 -4.47
CA VAL A 160 -8.67 -2.78 -5.03
C VAL A 160 -7.75 -1.90 -4.20
N ALA A 161 -6.78 -1.25 -4.84
CA ALA A 161 -5.80 -0.40 -4.16
C ALA A 161 -5.58 0.92 -4.88
N GLU A 162 -5.39 1.99 -4.11
CA GLU A 162 -4.80 3.22 -4.64
C GLU A 162 -3.30 3.03 -4.92
N ALA A 163 -2.86 3.57 -6.05
CA ALA A 163 -1.48 3.59 -6.49
C ALA A 163 -1.05 5.05 -6.65
N ASP A 164 -0.28 5.51 -5.67
CA ASP A 164 0.18 6.89 -5.55
C ASP A 164 1.55 7.07 -6.22
N GLU A 165 1.63 8.04 -7.13
CA GLU A 165 2.80 8.39 -7.89
C GLU A 165 3.82 9.24 -7.11
N SER A 166 3.43 9.89 -6.02
CA SER A 166 4.23 10.90 -5.29
C SER A 166 5.65 10.49 -4.90
N ASP A 167 5.89 9.21 -4.63
CA ASP A 167 7.20 8.69 -4.19
C ASP A 167 7.77 7.61 -5.14
N ARG A 168 7.26 7.52 -6.38
CA ARG A 168 7.56 6.47 -7.39
C ARG A 168 7.31 5.04 -6.91
N SER A 169 6.75 4.84 -5.72
CA SER A 169 6.61 3.51 -5.15
C SER A 169 5.55 2.66 -5.85
N PHE A 170 4.59 3.30 -6.53
CA PHE A 170 3.64 2.63 -7.42
C PHE A 170 4.31 1.84 -8.57
N LEU A 171 5.53 2.21 -8.97
CA LEU A 171 6.30 1.48 -9.99
C LEU A 171 6.68 0.05 -9.54
N LYS A 172 6.57 -0.25 -8.26
CA LYS A 172 6.82 -1.58 -7.69
C LYS A 172 5.57 -2.46 -7.72
N LEU A 173 4.40 -1.90 -7.99
CA LEU A 173 3.13 -2.62 -8.04
C LEU A 173 3.02 -3.40 -9.35
N ASN A 174 2.46 -4.61 -9.26
CA ASN A 174 2.22 -5.51 -10.38
C ASN A 174 0.72 -5.84 -10.45
N PRO A 175 -0.14 -4.87 -10.78
CA PRO A 175 -1.58 -5.09 -10.77
C PRO A 175 -2.03 -5.96 -11.95
N THR A 176 -3.15 -6.66 -11.80
CA THR A 176 -3.79 -7.34 -12.94
C THR A 176 -4.55 -6.36 -13.82
N LEU A 177 -5.17 -5.35 -13.21
CA LEU A 177 -5.80 -4.22 -13.90
C LEU A 177 -5.24 -2.90 -13.37
N ALA A 178 -4.84 -2.00 -14.26
CA ALA A 178 -4.44 -0.65 -13.89
C ALA A 178 -5.47 0.36 -14.43
N VAL A 179 -5.85 1.32 -13.59
CA VAL A 179 -6.69 2.46 -13.97
C VAL A 179 -5.84 3.73 -13.82
N VAL A 180 -5.77 4.57 -14.85
CA VAL A 180 -5.13 5.88 -14.78
C VAL A 180 -6.15 6.96 -15.13
N THR A 181 -6.48 7.79 -14.13
CA THR A 181 -7.53 8.80 -14.25
C THR A 181 -7.09 10.06 -15.00
N ASN A 182 -5.87 10.54 -14.74
CA ASN A 182 -5.24 11.71 -15.36
C ASN A 182 -3.74 11.73 -15.01
N ILE A 183 -2.98 12.56 -15.72
CA ILE A 183 -1.58 12.87 -15.41
C ILE A 183 -1.45 14.40 -15.32
N ASP A 184 -0.98 14.91 -14.19
CA ASP A 184 -0.81 16.34 -13.95
C ASP A 184 0.63 16.63 -13.47
N LEU A 185 1.04 17.89 -13.51
CA LEU A 185 2.36 18.34 -13.07
C LEU A 185 2.41 18.50 -11.54
N GLU A 186 2.24 17.39 -10.83
CA GLU A 186 2.37 17.31 -9.37
C GLU A 186 3.65 16.59 -8.96
N HIS A 187 4.01 16.71 -7.67
CA HIS A 187 5.15 16.00 -7.07
C HIS A 187 6.51 16.32 -7.70
N LEU A 188 6.78 17.60 -8.00
CA LEU A 188 8.05 18.04 -8.59
C LEU A 188 9.26 17.92 -7.65
N GLU A 189 9.02 17.64 -6.37
CA GLU A 189 10.04 17.16 -5.44
C GLU A 189 10.58 15.76 -5.81
N THR A 190 9.79 14.96 -6.53
CA THR A 190 10.09 13.58 -6.95
C THR A 190 10.32 13.46 -8.46
N TYR A 191 9.67 14.30 -9.25
CA TYR A 191 9.73 14.28 -10.71
C TYR A 191 10.35 15.55 -11.28
N ARG A 192 11.17 15.40 -12.31
CA ARG A 192 11.84 16.56 -12.92
C ARG A 192 10.88 17.45 -13.70
N ASP A 193 9.98 16.83 -14.47
CA ASP A 193 9.08 17.50 -15.41
C ASP A 193 7.93 16.56 -15.81
N ILE A 194 7.00 17.06 -16.63
CA ILE A 194 5.85 16.27 -17.10
C ILE A 194 6.24 15.02 -17.88
N ASP A 195 7.38 15.02 -18.56
CA ASP A 195 7.83 13.89 -19.36
C ASP A 195 8.40 12.78 -18.47
N ASP A 196 9.06 13.13 -17.37
CA ASP A 196 9.47 12.20 -16.31
C ASP A 196 8.25 11.56 -15.62
N ILE A 197 7.20 12.35 -15.31
CA ILE A 197 5.93 11.82 -14.78
C ILE A 197 5.29 10.84 -15.77
N LYS A 198 5.17 11.25 -17.04
CA LYS A 198 4.66 10.41 -18.13
C LYS A 198 5.43 9.10 -18.25
N ALA A 199 6.76 9.15 -18.22
CA ALA A 199 7.61 7.97 -18.27
C ALA A 199 7.34 7.01 -17.10
N ALA A 200 7.13 7.55 -15.89
CA ALA A 200 6.75 6.75 -14.73
C ALA A 200 5.37 6.08 -14.93
N PHE A 201 4.37 6.80 -15.42
CA PHE A 201 3.07 6.20 -15.74
C PHE A 201 3.16 5.15 -16.84
N THR A 202 3.97 5.36 -17.89
CA THR A 202 4.24 4.35 -18.92
C THR A 202 4.87 3.09 -18.32
N GLN A 203 5.84 3.24 -17.42
CA GLN A 203 6.46 2.12 -16.72
C GLN A 203 5.43 1.38 -15.85
N PHE A 204 4.63 2.08 -15.06
CA PHE A 204 3.56 1.48 -14.24
C PHE A 204 2.55 0.69 -15.08
N LEU A 205 2.10 1.26 -16.20
CA LEU A 205 1.19 0.57 -17.12
C LEU A 205 1.85 -0.66 -17.75
N SER A 206 3.16 -0.65 -17.95
CA SER A 206 3.93 -1.79 -18.47
C SER A 206 4.09 -2.93 -17.46
N ASN A 207 3.84 -2.69 -16.16
CA ASN A 207 3.81 -3.75 -15.14
C ASN A 207 2.53 -4.60 -15.20
N VAL A 208 1.51 -4.18 -15.96
CA VAL A 208 0.31 -4.97 -16.18
C VAL A 208 0.68 -6.20 -17.01
N PRO A 209 0.36 -7.43 -16.56
CA PRO A 209 0.73 -8.64 -17.30
C PRO A 209 -0.01 -8.72 -18.64
N PHE A 210 0.49 -9.53 -19.57
CA PHE A 210 -0.09 -9.67 -20.92
C PHE A 210 -1.57 -10.09 -20.94
N TYR A 211 -2.06 -10.74 -19.89
CA TYR A 211 -3.47 -11.14 -19.71
C TYR A 211 -4.30 -10.11 -18.94
N GLY A 212 -3.66 -9.05 -18.43
CA GLY A 212 -4.28 -7.93 -17.75
C GLY A 212 -4.76 -6.84 -18.71
N LYS A 213 -5.23 -5.72 -18.16
CA LYS A 213 -5.64 -4.54 -18.95
C LYS A 213 -5.31 -3.24 -18.25
N ALA A 214 -4.90 -2.26 -19.05
CA ALA A 214 -4.86 -0.85 -18.68
C ALA A 214 -6.16 -0.16 -19.10
N ILE A 215 -6.81 0.53 -18.16
CA ILE A 215 -7.96 1.40 -18.40
C ILE A 215 -7.49 2.84 -18.20
N VAL A 216 -7.54 3.65 -19.25
CA VAL A 216 -6.98 5.00 -19.23
C VAL A 216 -7.99 6.03 -19.72
N CYS A 217 -7.96 7.23 -19.13
CA CYS A 217 -8.86 8.32 -19.53
C CYS A 217 -8.30 9.10 -20.72
N LEU A 218 -8.85 8.88 -21.92
CA LEU A 218 -8.39 9.55 -23.14
C LEU A 218 -8.78 11.04 -23.23
N GLU A 219 -9.60 11.55 -22.31
CA GLU A 219 -9.89 12.97 -22.20
C GLU A 219 -8.67 13.76 -21.71
N ASP A 220 -7.78 13.11 -20.95
CA ASP A 220 -6.51 13.67 -20.53
C ASP A 220 -5.51 13.70 -21.71
N PRO A 221 -4.95 14.87 -22.07
CA PRO A 221 -4.04 15.00 -23.20
C PRO A 221 -2.67 14.34 -22.96
N HIS A 222 -2.21 14.28 -21.70
CA HIS A 222 -0.95 13.64 -21.35
C HIS A 222 -1.07 12.13 -21.50
N ILE A 223 -2.15 11.51 -21.02
CA ILE A 223 -2.47 10.09 -21.24
C ILE A 223 -2.61 9.80 -22.73
N ARG A 224 -3.39 10.61 -23.45
CA ARG A 224 -3.60 10.41 -24.89
C ARG A 224 -2.28 10.40 -25.66
N SER A 225 -1.31 11.23 -25.25
CA SER A 225 0.02 11.28 -25.87
C SER A 225 0.87 10.01 -25.66
N LEU A 226 0.49 9.14 -24.71
CA LEU A 226 1.17 7.87 -24.44
C LEU A 226 0.59 6.69 -25.22
N MET A 227 -0.53 6.89 -25.92
CA MET A 227 -1.18 5.81 -26.64
C MET A 227 -0.33 5.34 -27.83
N PRO A 228 -0.25 4.03 -28.10
CA PRO A 228 0.34 3.51 -29.33
C PRO A 228 -0.37 4.10 -30.55
N ALA A 229 0.39 4.35 -31.63
CA ALA A 229 -0.14 4.75 -32.93
C ALA A 229 -0.97 3.65 -33.59
#